data_AF-A0A2N1M290-F1
#
_entry.id   AF-A0A2N1M290-F1
#
_cell.length_a   1.000
_cell.length_b   1.000
_cell.length_c   1.000
_cell.angle_alpha   90.00
_cell.angle_beta   90.00
_cell.angle_gamma   90.00
#
_symmetry.space_group_name_H-M   'P 1'
#
loop_
_entity.id
_entity.type
_entity.pdbx_description
1 polymer ?
#
loop_
_entity_poly.entity_id
_entity_poly.type
_entity_poly.pdbx_seq_one_letter_code
_entity_poly.pdbx_strand_id
1 'polypeptide(L)'
;MTDLTNILNIVNGLASETNKLDDEELAGLFKYLTKDTTNLANIEKCLVACPNNNTKLLYLRELSKESSSGIFLDLSAPCYICN
;
A
#
# COMPACT_ATOMS: atom_id res chain seq x y z
N MET A 1 16.16 -1.56 -8.35
CA MET A 1 15.18 -2.65 -8.30
C MET A 1 14.43 -2.45 -7.02
N THR A 2 13.17 -2.05 -7.14
CA THR A 2 12.30 -1.81 -5.99
C THR A 2 11.34 -2.97 -6.02
N ASP A 3 11.73 -4.02 -5.31
CA ASP A 3 11.12 -5.32 -5.47
C ASP A 3 9.82 -5.33 -4.67
N LEU A 4 8.74 -5.75 -5.31
CA LEU A 4 7.48 -6.14 -4.69
C LEU A 4 7.70 -6.82 -3.32
N THR A 5 8.76 -7.62 -3.20
CA THR A 5 9.28 -8.24 -1.97
C THR A 5 9.41 -7.28 -0.77
N ASN A 6 9.93 -6.06 -0.94
CA ASN A 6 10.07 -5.10 0.16
C ASN A 6 8.72 -4.63 0.69
N ILE A 7 7.79 -4.33 -0.21
CA ILE A 7 6.41 -3.97 0.14
C ILE A 7 5.73 -5.14 0.85
N LEU A 8 5.93 -6.37 0.36
CA LEU A 8 5.39 -7.58 0.99
C LEU A 8 5.97 -7.83 2.38
N ASN A 9 7.26 -7.58 2.58
CA ASN A 9 7.87 -7.67 3.91
C ASN A 9 7.24 -6.68 4.90
N ILE A 10 6.94 -5.46 4.44
CA ILE A 10 6.24 -4.46 5.27
C ILE A 10 4.81 -4.92 5.56
N VAL A 11 4.06 -5.38 4.56
CA VAL A 11 2.69 -5.89 4.73
C VAL A 11 2.66 -7.07 5.71
N ASN A 12 3.59 -8.01 5.58
CA ASN A 12 3.73 -9.15 6.49
C ASN A 12 4.08 -8.70 7.92
N GLY A 13 4.94 -7.69 8.07
CA GLY A 13 5.23 -7.08 9.37
C GLY A 13 4.02 -6.41 10.03
N LEU A 14 3.04 -5.98 9.23
CA LEU A 14 1.79 -5.36 9.69
C LEU A 14 0.69 -6.40 9.96
N ALA A 15 0.88 -7.67 9.61
CA ALA A 15 -0.13 -8.72 9.77
C ALA A 15 -0.45 -9.06 11.26
N SER A 16 0.42 -8.65 12.18
CA SER A 16 0.19 -8.75 13.63
C SER A 16 -0.56 -7.56 14.24
N GLU A 17 -0.81 -6.50 13.48
CA GLU A 17 -1.53 -5.32 13.95
C GLU A 17 -3.04 -5.61 14.07
N THR A 18 -3.70 -4.92 15.02
CA THR A 18 -5.15 -5.07 15.22
C THR A 18 -5.96 -4.61 14.01
N ASN A 19 -5.46 -3.64 13.26
CA ASN A 19 -6.10 -3.07 12.06
C ASN A 19 -5.55 -3.64 10.75
N LYS A 20 -5.03 -4.87 10.78
CA LYS A 20 -4.48 -5.53 9.58
C LYS A 20 -5.48 -5.57 8.42
N LEU A 21 -4.93 -5.65 7.21
CA LEU A 21 -5.71 -5.87 6.00
C LEU A 21 -6.40 -7.25 6.08
N ASP A 22 -7.65 -7.33 5.64
CA ASP A 22 -8.32 -8.61 5.44
C ASP A 22 -7.90 -9.27 4.12
N ASP A 23 -8.37 -10.50 3.88
CA ASP A 23 -7.97 -11.28 2.70
C ASP A 23 -8.42 -10.63 1.37
N GLU A 24 -9.54 -9.91 1.36
CA GLU A 24 -10.06 -9.23 0.18
C GLU A 24 -9.24 -7.97 -0.13
N GLU A 25 -8.90 -7.21 0.91
CA GLU A 25 -8.01 -6.05 0.82
C GLU A 25 -6.60 -6.45 0.40
N LEU A 26 -6.07 -7.58 0.92
CA LEU A 26 -4.80 -8.13 0.48
C LEU A 26 -4.86 -8.52 -1.01
N ALA A 27 -5.90 -9.24 -1.44
CA ALA A 27 -6.06 -9.62 -2.84
C ALA A 27 -6.12 -8.40 -3.78
N GLY A 28 -6.87 -7.35 -3.40
CA GLY A 28 -6.94 -6.09 -4.13
C GLY A 28 -5.59 -5.37 -4.18
N LEU A 29 -4.86 -5.35 -3.07
CA LEU A 29 -3.52 -4.76 -2.99
C LEU A 29 -2.54 -5.51 -3.91
N PHE A 30 -2.51 -6.84 -3.85
CA PHE A 30 -1.67 -7.65 -4.73
C PHE A 30 -1.99 -7.39 -6.21
N LYS A 31 -3.27 -7.32 -6.55
CA LYS A 31 -3.71 -6.98 -7.92
C LYS A 31 -3.26 -5.58 -8.33
N TYR A 32 -3.27 -4.60 -7.42
CA TYR A 32 -2.74 -3.26 -7.70
C TYR A 32 -1.23 -3.26 -7.89
N LEU A 33 -0.49 -3.90 -7.00
CA LEU A 33 0.98 -3.96 -7.02
C LEU A 33 1.53 -4.71 -8.24
N THR A 34 0.75 -5.64 -8.81
CA THR A 34 1.12 -6.40 -10.01
C THR A 34 0.72 -5.72 -11.33
N LYS A 35 0.08 -4.54 -11.29
CA LYS A 35 -0.18 -3.75 -12.50
C LYS A 35 1.12 -3.11 -13.01
N ASP A 36 1.37 -3.21 -14.32
CA ASP A 36 2.55 -2.62 -14.97
C ASP A 36 2.63 -1.09 -14.82
N THR A 37 1.50 -0.42 -14.59
CA THR A 37 1.42 1.03 -14.39
C THR A 37 1.78 1.47 -12.98
N THR A 38 1.94 0.53 -12.04
CA THR A 38 2.09 0.83 -10.62
C THR A 38 3.54 1.22 -10.29
N ASN A 39 3.71 2.38 -9.66
CA ASN A 39 5.01 2.84 -9.22
C ASN A 39 5.37 2.26 -7.84
N LEU A 40 5.87 1.03 -7.82
CA LEU A 40 6.31 0.33 -6.61
C LEU A 40 7.35 1.14 -5.80
N ALA A 41 8.21 1.90 -6.48
CA ALA A 41 9.23 2.70 -5.81
C ALA A 41 8.64 3.84 -4.97
N ASN A 42 7.55 4.45 -5.43
CA ASN A 42 6.86 5.48 -4.65
C ASN A 42 6.12 4.87 -3.46
N ILE A 43 5.47 3.71 -3.64
CA ILE A 43 4.77 3.00 -2.57
C ILE A 43 5.74 2.62 -1.46
N GLU A 44 6.88 2.00 -1.80
CA GLU A 44 7.90 1.62 -0.81
C GLU A 44 8.42 2.85 -0.06
N LYS A 45 8.76 3.94 -0.77
CA LYS A 45 9.23 5.18 -0.13
C LYS A 45 8.25 5.70 0.91
N CYS A 46 6.95 5.62 0.65
CA CYS A 46 5.98 6.08 1.63
C CYS A 46 5.81 5.14 2.79
N LEU A 47 5.73 3.84 2.54
CA LEU A 47 5.71 2.86 3.62
C LEU A 47 6.92 2.96 4.56
N VAL A 48 8.08 3.36 4.02
CA VAL A 48 9.29 3.63 4.80
C VAL A 48 9.24 5.00 5.50
N ALA A 49 8.73 6.04 4.84
CA ALA A 49 8.63 7.39 5.39
C ALA A 49 7.61 7.51 6.52
N CYS A 50 6.54 6.70 6.52
CA CYS A 50 5.50 6.73 7.54
C CYS A 50 5.95 5.98 8.80
N PRO A 51 6.00 6.61 9.99
CA PRO A 51 6.41 5.92 11.21
C PRO A 51 5.28 5.07 11.84
N ASN A 52 4.02 5.38 11.56
CA ASN A 52 2.86 4.75 12.20
C ASN A 52 2.31 3.58 11.37
N ASN A 53 2.23 2.39 11.99
CA ASN A 53 1.71 1.17 11.38
C ASN A 53 0.23 1.30 10.96
N ASN A 54 -0.60 1.98 11.74
CA ASN A 54 -2.01 2.24 11.38
C ASN A 54 -2.12 3.06 10.10
N THR A 55 -1.24 4.06 9.93
CA THR A 55 -1.23 4.90 8.73
C THR A 55 -0.76 4.12 7.50
N LYS A 56 0.24 3.24 7.65
CA LYS A 56 0.67 2.32 6.58
C LYS A 56 -0.48 1.43 6.13
N LEU A 57 -1.24 0.88 7.07
CA LEU A 57 -2.39 0.02 6.79
C LEU A 57 -3.51 0.77 6.07
N LEU A 58 -3.84 2.00 6.50
CA LEU A 58 -4.81 2.84 5.80
C LEU A 58 -4.37 3.12 4.36
N TYR A 59 -3.10 3.44 4.15
CA TYR A 59 -2.55 3.66 2.81
C TYR A 59 -2.68 2.43 1.92
N LEU A 60 -2.28 1.25 2.42
CA LEU A 60 -2.39 -0.01 1.68
C LEU A 60 -3.83 -0.39 1.37
N ARG A 61 -4.77 -0.07 2.27
CA ARG A 61 -6.20 -0.27 2.09
C ARG A 61 -6.80 0.64 1.02
N GLU A 62 -6.32 1.88 0.89
CA GLU A 62 -6.76 2.75 -0.20
C GLU A 62 -6.20 2.27 -1.56
N LEU A 63 -4.94 1.80 -1.59
CA LEU A 63 -4.36 1.20 -2.80
C LEU A 63 -5.13 -0.06 -3.26
N SER A 64 -5.59 -0.89 -2.31
CA SER A 64 -6.39 -2.08 -2.67
C SER A 64 -7.72 -1.71 -3.32
N LYS A 65 -8.34 -0.59 -2.90
CA LYS A 65 -9.59 -0.06 -3.48
C LYS A 65 -9.38 0.58 -4.86
N GLU A 66 -8.24 1.19 -5.14
CA GLU A 66 -7.90 1.67 -6.49
C GLU A 66 -7.78 0.53 -7.52
N SER A 67 -7.57 -0.70 -7.06
CA SER A 67 -7.63 -1.87 -7.95
C SER A 67 -9.05 -2.10 -8.50
N SER A 68 -10.07 -1.66 -7.75
CA SER A 68 -11.50 -1.95 -7.94
C SER A 68 -12.27 -0.75 -8.48
N SER A 69 -11.86 0.47 -8.11
CA SER A 69 -12.47 1.72 -8.52
C SER A 69 -11.51 2.44 -9.45
N GLY A 70 -11.90 2.71 -10.69
CA GLY A 70 -11.12 3.53 -11.63
C GLY A 70 -10.95 5.00 -11.21
N ILE A 71 -11.21 5.31 -9.94
CA ILE A 71 -10.93 6.60 -9.32
C ILE A 71 -9.45 6.59 -8.97
N PHE A 72 -8.66 7.21 -9.83
CA PHE A 72 -7.31 7.62 -9.52
C PHE A 72 -7.43 8.69 -8.44
N LEU A 73 -7.30 8.32 -7.15
CA LEU A 73 -7.03 9.34 -6.15
C LEU A 73 -5.70 9.93 -6.57
N ASP A 74 -5.64 11.25 -6.70
CA ASP A 74 -4.44 11.96 -7.11
C ASP A 74 -3.36 11.78 -6.01
N LEU A 75 -2.74 10.60 -6.00
CA LEU A 75 -1.65 10.14 -5.15
C LEU A 75 -0.33 10.86 -5.54
N SER A 76 -0.42 11.97 -6.30
CA SER A 76 0.72 12.82 -6.65
C SER A 76 1.49 13.32 -5.43
N ALA A 77 0.85 13.34 -4.26
CA ALA A 77 1.54 13.37 -2.98
C ALA A 77 1.75 11.93 -2.48
N PRO A 78 2.97 11.39 -2.57
CA PRO A 78 3.18 9.96 -2.39
C PRO A 78 2.75 9.49 -0.99
N CYS A 79 2.79 10.37 0.03
CA CYS A 79 2.52 10.02 1.43
C CYS A 79 1.52 10.95 2.13
N TYR A 80 0.47 11.46 1.46
CA TYR A 80 -0.45 12.46 2.04
C TYR A 80 -1.12 12.01 3.36
N ILE A 81 -1.18 10.71 3.62
CA ILE A 81 -1.78 10.12 4.84
C ILE A 81 -0.82 10.17 6.03
N CYS A 82 0.46 10.46 5.81
CA CYS A 82 1.52 10.41 6.82
C CYS A 82 1.94 11.78 7.38
N ASN A 83 1.20 12.83 7.04
CA ASN A 83 1.29 14.15 7.65
C ASN A 83 0.47 14.26 8.94
#